data_AF-A0A931TIJ7-F1
#
_entry.id   AF-A0A931TIJ7-F1
#
_cell.length_a   1.000
_cell.length_b   1.000
_cell.length_c   1.000
_cell.angle_alpha   90.00
_cell.angle_beta   90.00
_cell.angle_gamma   90.00
#
_symmetry.space_group_name_H-M   'P 1'
#
loop_
_entity.id
_entity.type
_entity.pdbx_description
1 polymer ?
#
loop_
_entity_poly.entity_id
_entity_poly.type
_entity_poly.pdbx_seq_one_letter_code
_entity_poly.pdbx_strand_id
1 'polypeptide(L)'
;MEQLRPSKLWKQMPQERRLEAARAFWDDEQSVEQHPEAVAAIAQQLKFRPKSAAALPVERRARYLAGLPSISDLLASRLLVAYHLARQRPMMGRFLDLLGIAHDDGLISEEDVKRPEKARMATAVKALRHEFPAEDVDLYFATLAGQDPDTWSDLTEPVSA
;
A
#
# COMPACT_ATOMS: atom_id res chain seq x y z
N MET A 1 -18.84 11.31 -1.19
CA MET A 1 -17.65 10.60 -1.71
C MET A 1 -17.48 9.35 -0.88
N GLU A 2 -17.43 8.17 -1.50
CA GLU A 2 -17.10 6.96 -0.76
C GLU A 2 -15.62 7.02 -0.38
N GLN A 3 -15.30 6.97 0.92
CA GLN A 3 -13.93 7.01 1.40
C GLN A 3 -13.17 5.80 0.84
N LEU A 4 -11.98 6.03 0.27
CA LEU A 4 -11.13 4.95 -0.23
C LEU A 4 -10.76 4.02 0.92
N ARG A 5 -11.16 2.75 0.81
CA ARG A 5 -10.89 1.74 1.83
C ARG A 5 -9.74 0.83 1.38
N PRO A 6 -8.64 0.74 2.14
CA PRO A 6 -7.52 -0.14 1.82
C PRO A 6 -7.94 -1.59 1.54
N SER A 7 -8.90 -2.14 2.29
CA SER A 7 -9.41 -3.51 2.08
C SER A 7 -10.10 -3.69 0.72
N LYS A 8 -10.74 -2.64 0.19
CA LYS A 8 -11.33 -2.66 -1.16
C LYS A 8 -10.26 -2.61 -2.24
N LEU A 9 -9.25 -1.74 -2.07
CA LEU A 9 -8.11 -1.63 -3.00
C LEU A 9 -7.37 -2.96 -3.07
N TRP A 10 -7.07 -3.55 -1.91
CA TRP A 10 -6.49 -4.89 -1.82
C TRP A 10 -7.28 -5.92 -2.61
N LYS A 11 -8.61 -5.97 -2.42
CA LYS A 11 -9.47 -6.94 -3.10
C LYS A 11 -9.47 -6.77 -4.63
N GLN A 12 -9.27 -5.55 -5.13
CA GLN A 12 -9.23 -5.26 -6.56
C GLN A 12 -7.86 -5.57 -7.19
N MET A 13 -6.79 -5.70 -6.39
CA MET A 13 -5.48 -6.06 -6.91
C MET A 13 -5.47 -7.47 -7.52
N PRO A 14 -4.80 -7.65 -8.67
CA PRO A 14 -4.50 -8.96 -9.22
C PRO A 14 -3.88 -9.90 -8.18
N GLN A 15 -4.23 -11.18 -8.26
CA GLN A 15 -3.78 -12.19 -7.29
C GLN A 15 -2.24 -12.25 -7.17
N GLU A 16 -1.54 -12.04 -8.28
CA GLU A 16 -0.07 -12.00 -8.34
C GLU A 16 0.49 -10.84 -7.52
N ARG A 17 -0.05 -9.62 -7.69
CA ARG A 17 0.36 -8.45 -6.89
C ARG A 17 0.03 -8.62 -5.42
N ARG A 18 -1.12 -9.23 -5.08
CA ARG A 18 -1.44 -9.57 -3.68
C ARG A 18 -0.43 -10.56 -3.09
N LEU A 19 0.05 -11.52 -3.88
CA LEU A 19 1.07 -12.46 -3.42
C LEU A 19 2.42 -11.77 -3.21
N GLU A 20 2.84 -10.90 -4.12
CA GLU A 20 4.05 -10.09 -3.96
C GLU A 20 3.98 -9.20 -2.71
N ALA A 21 2.86 -8.50 -2.52
CA ALA A 21 2.59 -7.69 -1.35
C ALA A 21 2.64 -8.51 -0.05
N ALA A 22 2.00 -9.68 -0.04
CA ALA A 22 1.99 -10.56 1.11
C ALA A 22 3.39 -11.12 1.44
N ARG A 23 4.24 -11.38 0.43
CA ARG A 23 5.65 -11.76 0.66
C ARG A 23 6.43 -10.60 1.28
N ALA A 24 6.36 -9.42 0.64
CA ALA A 24 7.01 -8.21 1.13
C ALA A 24 6.63 -7.88 2.58
N PHE A 25 5.35 -8.04 2.93
CA PHE A 25 4.85 -7.81 4.28
C PHE A 25 5.50 -8.71 5.36
N TRP A 26 5.85 -9.95 5.03
CA TRP A 26 6.53 -10.83 5.99
C TRP A 26 8.01 -10.52 6.15
N ASP A 27 8.63 -9.92 5.12
CA ASP A 27 10.04 -9.54 5.11
C ASP A 27 10.25 -8.09 5.60
N ASP A 28 9.19 -7.27 5.64
CA ASP A 28 9.23 -5.87 6.08
C ASP A 28 9.27 -5.75 7.62
N GLU A 29 10.37 -5.17 8.13
CA GLU A 29 10.56 -4.91 9.57
C GLU A 29 9.50 -3.99 10.15
N GLN A 30 8.98 -3.04 9.35
CA GLN A 30 7.95 -2.12 9.79
C GLN A 30 6.55 -2.76 9.82
N SER A 31 6.38 -3.97 9.29
CA SER A 31 5.12 -4.72 9.28
C SER A 31 4.98 -5.70 10.44
N VAL A 32 6.03 -5.87 11.27
CA VAL A 32 6.09 -6.86 12.35
C VAL A 32 4.92 -6.73 13.33
N GLU A 33 4.50 -5.50 13.63
CA GLU A 33 3.37 -5.25 14.54
C GLU A 33 2.04 -5.83 14.04
N GLN A 34 1.86 -5.93 12.71
CA GLN A 34 0.65 -6.47 12.09
C GLN A 34 0.75 -7.97 11.80
N HIS A 35 1.91 -8.61 12.01
CA HIS A 35 2.07 -10.06 11.82
C HIS A 35 1.09 -10.90 12.65
N PRO A 36 0.83 -10.61 13.95
CA PRO A 36 -0.14 -11.37 14.74
C PRO A 36 -1.56 -11.31 14.16
N GLU A 37 -2.00 -10.16 13.65
CA GLU A 37 -3.31 -9.99 13.02
C GLU A 37 -3.41 -10.84 11.74
N ALA A 38 -2.39 -10.78 10.88
CA ALA A 38 -2.33 -11.60 9.67
C ALA A 38 -2.34 -13.10 9.99
N VAL A 39 -1.60 -13.53 11.00
CA VAL A 39 -1.62 -14.93 11.48
C VAL A 39 -3.00 -15.33 11.99
N ALA A 40 -3.68 -14.46 12.75
CA ALA A 40 -5.02 -14.74 13.25
C ALA A 40 -6.03 -14.89 12.12
N ALA A 41 -5.97 -14.02 11.11
CA ALA A 41 -6.84 -14.08 9.92
C ALA A 41 -6.63 -15.38 9.12
N ILE A 42 -5.36 -15.79 8.90
CA ILE A 42 -5.03 -17.08 8.27
C ILE A 42 -5.55 -18.24 9.12
N ALA A 43 -5.32 -18.20 10.43
CA ALA A 43 -5.75 -19.26 11.34
C ALA A 43 -7.26 -19.45 11.31
N GLN A 44 -8.02 -18.35 11.32
CA GLN A 44 -9.48 -18.37 11.21
C GLN A 44 -9.94 -19.00 9.89
N GLN A 45 -9.36 -18.59 8.76
CA GLN A 45 -9.74 -19.12 7.45
C GLN A 45 -9.43 -20.62 7.31
N LEU A 46 -8.30 -21.07 7.84
CA LEU A 46 -7.87 -22.47 7.79
C LEU A 46 -8.45 -23.32 8.94
N LYS A 47 -9.18 -22.72 9.87
CA LYS A 47 -9.63 -23.34 11.14
C LYS A 47 -8.47 -23.94 11.95
N PHE A 48 -7.31 -23.30 11.88
CA PHE A 48 -6.12 -23.65 12.63
C PHE A 48 -6.09 -22.95 13.99
N ARG A 49 -5.32 -23.50 14.93
CA ARG A 49 -4.88 -22.73 16.09
C ARG A 49 -3.89 -21.64 15.61
N PRO A 50 -3.88 -20.42 16.20
CA PRO A 50 -2.96 -19.35 15.81
C PRO A 50 -1.48 -19.79 15.79
N LYS A 51 -1.05 -20.58 16.78
CA LYS A 51 0.32 -21.15 16.83
C LYS A 51 0.64 -22.01 15.60
N SER A 52 -0.31 -22.77 15.09
CA SER A 52 -0.13 -23.61 13.90
C SER A 52 -0.01 -22.76 12.63
N ALA A 53 -0.78 -21.68 12.51
CA ALA A 53 -0.67 -20.75 11.40
C ALA A 53 0.65 -19.96 11.44
N ALA A 54 1.11 -19.54 12.64
CA ALA A 54 2.39 -18.86 12.83
C ALA A 54 3.58 -19.75 12.42
N ALA A 55 3.50 -21.06 12.67
CA ALA A 55 4.55 -22.01 12.34
C ALA A 55 4.65 -22.36 10.83
N LEU A 56 3.73 -21.86 10.00
CA LEU A 56 3.80 -22.07 8.56
C LEU A 56 5.02 -21.34 7.97
N PRO A 57 5.71 -21.94 6.97
CA PRO A 57 6.72 -21.24 6.19
C PRO A 57 6.18 -19.91 5.64
N VAL A 58 7.02 -18.88 5.59
CA VAL A 58 6.66 -17.53 5.11
C VAL A 58 5.92 -17.59 3.78
N GLU A 59 6.44 -18.35 2.82
CA GLU A 59 5.83 -18.51 1.51
C GLU A 59 4.41 -19.11 1.55
N ARG A 60 4.12 -20.02 2.50
CA ARG A 60 2.76 -20.54 2.70
C ARG A 60 1.87 -19.47 3.33
N ARG A 61 2.37 -18.74 4.34
CA ARG A 61 1.63 -17.62 4.95
C ARG A 61 1.29 -16.54 3.93
N ALA A 62 2.23 -16.19 3.06
CA ALA A 62 2.02 -15.22 1.99
C ALA A 62 0.89 -15.66 1.04
N ARG A 63 0.89 -16.92 0.58
CA ARG A 63 -0.18 -17.45 -0.28
C ARG A 63 -1.54 -17.45 0.40
N TYR A 64 -1.60 -17.85 1.67
CA TYR A 64 -2.87 -17.83 2.41
C TYR A 64 -3.38 -16.41 2.63
N LEU A 65 -2.50 -15.48 3.03
CA LEU A 65 -2.83 -14.08 3.23
C LEU A 65 -3.33 -13.43 1.93
N ALA A 66 -2.61 -13.65 0.82
CA ALA A 66 -2.98 -13.19 -0.50
C ALA A 66 -4.32 -13.76 -0.99
N GLY A 67 -4.72 -14.93 -0.50
CA GLY A 67 -5.96 -15.61 -0.87
C GLY A 67 -7.15 -15.36 0.07
N LEU A 68 -6.98 -14.57 1.13
CA LEU A 68 -8.08 -14.30 2.06
C LEU A 68 -9.23 -13.56 1.37
N PRO A 69 -10.50 -13.94 1.61
CA PRO A 69 -11.66 -13.31 0.98
C PRO A 69 -11.90 -11.88 1.46
N SER A 70 -11.43 -11.56 2.68
CA SER A 70 -11.53 -10.25 3.31
C SER A 70 -10.45 -10.09 4.37
N ILE A 71 -9.96 -8.87 4.55
CA ILE A 71 -9.03 -8.46 5.60
C ILE A 71 -9.48 -7.09 6.15
N SER A 72 -8.97 -6.70 7.32
CA SER A 72 -9.21 -5.38 7.89
C SER A 72 -8.57 -4.27 7.04
N ASP A 73 -9.04 -3.03 7.17
CA ASP A 73 -8.41 -1.88 6.52
C ASP A 73 -7.00 -1.61 7.06
N LEU A 74 -6.75 -1.88 8.34
CA LEU A 74 -5.42 -1.75 8.95
C LEU A 74 -4.40 -2.70 8.30
N LEU A 75 -4.74 -3.98 8.23
CA LEU A 75 -3.88 -5.00 7.60
C LEU A 75 -3.71 -4.73 6.11
N ALA A 76 -4.78 -4.34 5.41
CA ALA A 76 -4.71 -4.00 4.00
C ALA A 76 -3.81 -2.78 3.73
N SER A 77 -3.90 -1.73 4.56
CA SER A 77 -3.01 -0.56 4.47
C SER A 77 -1.55 -0.98 4.60
N ARG A 78 -1.21 -1.81 5.59
CA ARG A 78 0.16 -2.28 5.80
C ARG A 78 0.67 -3.15 4.63
N LEU A 79 -0.16 -4.03 4.08
CA LEU A 79 0.17 -4.83 2.89
C LEU A 79 0.44 -3.97 1.65
N LEU A 80 -0.35 -2.92 1.42
CA LEU A 80 -0.16 -1.99 0.32
C LEU A 80 1.15 -1.20 0.47
N VAL A 81 1.48 -0.74 1.67
CA VAL A 81 2.76 -0.08 1.95
C VAL A 81 3.93 -1.02 1.69
N ALA A 82 3.88 -2.24 2.22
CA ALA A 82 4.94 -3.22 2.03
C ALA A 82 5.16 -3.53 0.53
N TYR A 83 4.08 -3.61 -0.26
CA TYR A 83 4.18 -3.74 -1.71
C TYR A 83 4.91 -2.57 -2.36
N HIS A 84 4.52 -1.34 -2.05
CA HIS A 84 5.12 -0.14 -2.63
C HIS A 84 6.60 -0.01 -2.27
N LEU A 85 6.95 -0.26 -1.00
CA LEU A 85 8.34 -0.27 -0.54
C LEU A 85 9.15 -1.42 -1.14
N ALA A 86 8.57 -2.57 -1.44
CA ALA A 86 9.33 -3.65 -2.07
C ALA A 86 9.46 -3.49 -3.59
N ARG A 87 8.46 -2.87 -4.24
CA ARG A 87 8.31 -2.95 -5.70
C ARG A 87 8.31 -1.63 -6.44
N GLN A 88 8.00 -0.54 -5.75
CA GLN A 88 7.68 0.75 -6.38
C GLN A 88 8.47 1.94 -5.79
N ARG A 89 9.54 1.70 -5.02
CA ARG A 89 10.40 2.77 -4.44
C ARG A 89 10.84 3.84 -5.44
N PRO A 90 11.30 3.52 -6.67
CA PRO A 90 11.67 4.56 -7.63
C PRO A 90 10.52 5.50 -7.96
N MET A 91 9.28 4.99 -8.08
CA MET A 91 8.10 5.81 -8.34
C MET A 91 7.71 6.65 -7.11
N MET A 92 7.79 6.07 -5.92
CA MET A 92 7.52 6.78 -4.66
C MET A 92 8.48 7.95 -4.45
N GLY A 93 9.79 7.69 -4.55
CA GLY A 93 10.81 8.73 -4.41
C GLY A 93 10.64 9.83 -5.47
N ARG A 94 10.44 9.43 -6.74
CA ARG A 94 10.21 10.39 -7.82
C ARG A 94 9.01 11.31 -7.56
N PHE A 95 7.93 10.79 -7.02
CA PHE A 95 6.77 11.60 -6.64
C PHE A 95 7.11 12.62 -5.55
N LEU A 96 7.78 12.17 -4.49
CA LEU A 96 8.17 13.01 -3.37
C LEU A 96 9.20 14.08 -3.79
N ASP A 97 10.16 13.74 -4.66
CA ASP A 97 11.11 14.67 -5.28
C ASP A 97 10.41 15.79 -6.06
N LEU A 98 9.42 15.44 -6.90
CA LEU A 98 8.64 16.41 -7.67
C LEU A 98 7.87 17.37 -6.75
N LEU A 99 7.38 16.86 -5.62
CA LEU A 99 6.74 17.64 -4.57
C LEU A 99 7.73 18.36 -3.65
N GLY A 100 9.03 18.08 -3.76
CA GLY A 100 10.09 18.64 -2.91
C GLY A 100 9.93 18.25 -1.44
N ILE A 101 9.37 17.06 -1.19
CA ILE A 101 9.20 16.50 0.16
C ILE A 101 10.43 15.68 0.47
N ALA A 102 11.08 15.97 1.61
CA ALA A 102 12.22 15.20 2.07
C ALA A 102 11.81 13.78 2.40
N HIS A 103 12.57 12.81 1.89
CA HIS A 103 12.29 11.40 2.08
C HIS A 103 13.59 10.59 2.13
N ASP A 104 13.51 9.43 2.76
CA ASP A 104 14.53 8.39 2.71
C ASP A 104 13.97 7.19 1.96
N ASP A 105 14.45 6.97 0.74
CA ASP A 105 14.06 5.84 -0.12
C ASP A 105 12.54 5.62 -0.28
N GLY A 106 11.78 6.72 -0.42
CA GLY A 106 10.31 6.72 -0.56
C GLY A 106 9.54 6.83 0.77
N LEU A 107 10.23 6.82 1.91
CA LEU A 107 9.63 7.06 3.22
C LEU A 107 9.79 8.52 3.60
N ILE A 108 8.68 9.18 3.91
CA ILE A 108 8.66 10.57 4.35
C ILE A 108 9.35 10.65 5.72
N SER A 109 10.36 11.51 5.84
CA SER A 109 11.12 11.68 7.10
C SER A 109 10.42 12.59 8.11
N GLU A 110 9.45 13.39 7.67
CA GLU A 110 8.69 14.34 8.48
C GLU A 110 7.29 13.77 8.83
N GLU A 111 6.89 13.88 10.09
CA GLU A 111 5.58 13.37 10.54
C GLU A 111 4.40 14.22 10.04
N ASP A 112 4.62 15.51 9.76
CA ASP A 112 3.59 16.48 9.37
C ASP A 112 3.83 17.04 7.96
N VAL A 113 3.61 16.21 6.93
CA VAL A 113 3.64 16.70 5.54
C VAL A 113 2.42 17.56 5.27
N LYS A 114 2.68 18.85 5.03
CA LYS A 114 1.64 19.77 4.60
C LYS A 114 1.16 19.38 3.21
N ARG A 115 -0.16 19.43 3.03
CA ARG A 115 -0.82 19.30 1.73
C ARG A 115 -0.13 20.18 0.68
N PRO A 116 0.46 19.60 -0.38
CA PRO A 116 1.11 20.35 -1.44
C PRO A 116 0.14 21.26 -2.19
N GLU A 117 0.66 22.32 -2.81
CA GLU A 117 -0.14 23.19 -3.68
C GLU A 117 -0.71 22.42 -4.88
N LYS A 118 -1.97 22.70 -5.23
CA LYS A 118 -2.69 21.98 -6.31
C LYS A 118 -1.95 21.98 -7.65
N ALA A 119 -1.35 23.11 -8.03
CA ALA A 119 -0.60 23.22 -9.29
C ALA A 119 0.65 22.32 -9.31
N ARG A 120 1.34 22.22 -8.17
CA ARG A 120 2.50 21.34 -8.01
C ARG A 120 2.08 19.87 -8.02
N MET A 121 0.97 19.56 -7.34
CA MET A 121 0.37 18.22 -7.34
C MET A 121 0.02 17.77 -8.76
N ALA A 122 -0.70 18.60 -9.52
CA ALA A 122 -1.08 18.29 -10.89
C ALA A 122 0.13 18.04 -11.80
N THR A 123 1.19 18.85 -11.63
CA THR A 123 2.45 18.68 -12.36
C THR A 123 3.11 17.35 -12.01
N ALA A 124 3.19 17.00 -10.73
CA ALA A 124 3.77 15.75 -10.26
C ALA A 124 2.99 14.52 -10.76
N VAL A 125 1.66 14.57 -10.68
CA VAL A 125 0.76 13.52 -11.20
C VAL A 125 0.99 13.30 -12.70
N LYS A 126 1.05 14.38 -13.49
CA LYS A 126 1.28 14.29 -14.94
C LYS A 126 2.64 13.67 -15.27
N ALA A 127 3.69 14.07 -14.55
CA ALA A 127 5.02 13.51 -14.72
C ALA A 127 5.04 12.01 -14.39
N LEU A 128 4.46 11.60 -13.26
CA LEU A 128 4.39 10.19 -12.88
C LEU A 128 3.63 9.34 -13.92
N ARG A 129 2.48 9.81 -14.40
CA ARG A 129 1.70 9.09 -15.42
C ARG A 129 2.41 8.98 -16.77
N HIS A 130 3.38 9.85 -17.04
CA HIS A 130 4.22 9.77 -18.24
C HIS A 130 5.41 8.82 -18.04
N GLU A 131 5.96 8.75 -16.83
CA GLU A 131 7.17 7.98 -16.51
C GLU A 131 6.89 6.52 -16.08
N PHE A 132 5.70 6.22 -15.55
CA PHE A 132 5.35 4.92 -14.97
C PHE A 132 4.03 4.35 -15.51
N PRO A 133 3.80 3.03 -15.43
CA PRO A 133 2.54 2.41 -15.83
C PRO A 133 1.34 3.00 -15.09
N ALA A 134 0.26 3.29 -15.81
CA ALA A 134 -0.92 3.95 -15.23
C ALA A 134 -1.53 3.18 -14.05
N GLU A 135 -1.58 1.85 -14.13
CA GLU A 135 -2.09 0.98 -13.06
C GLU A 135 -1.26 1.03 -11.77
N ASP A 136 0.04 1.28 -11.89
CA ASP A 136 0.94 1.42 -10.73
C ASP A 136 0.74 2.77 -10.07
N VAL A 137 0.68 3.83 -10.88
CA VAL A 137 0.42 5.19 -10.41
C VAL A 137 -0.95 5.28 -9.72
N ASP A 138 -1.99 4.68 -10.30
CA ASP A 138 -3.34 4.67 -9.73
C ASP A 138 -3.38 3.94 -8.39
N LEU A 139 -2.74 2.77 -8.28
CA LEU A 139 -2.66 2.01 -7.04
C LEU A 139 -1.91 2.79 -5.96
N TYR A 140 -0.79 3.43 -6.31
CA TYR A 140 -0.01 4.23 -5.37
C TYR A 140 -0.80 5.43 -4.83
N PHE A 141 -1.43 6.20 -5.71
CA PHE A 141 -2.25 7.36 -5.33
C PHE A 141 -3.47 6.97 -4.50
N ALA A 142 -4.16 5.89 -4.86
CA ALA A 142 -5.26 5.37 -4.06
C ALA A 142 -4.79 4.91 -2.68
N THR A 143 -3.56 4.38 -2.57
CA THR A 143 -2.96 4.00 -1.28
C THR A 143 -2.71 5.22 -0.41
N LEU A 144 -2.06 6.27 -0.94
CA LEU A 144 -1.80 7.52 -0.20
C LEU A 144 -3.10 8.16 0.29
N ALA A 145 -4.10 8.30 -0.60
CA ALA A 145 -5.39 8.89 -0.26
C ALA A 145 -6.21 8.04 0.73
N GLY A 146 -6.00 6.72 0.77
CA GLY A 146 -6.61 5.83 1.76
C GLY A 146 -5.94 5.91 3.15
N GLN A 147 -4.69 6.35 3.21
CA GLN A 147 -3.91 6.48 4.45
C GLN A 147 -4.08 7.84 5.11
N ASP A 148 -3.96 8.89 4.31
CA ASP A 148 -4.13 10.27 4.74
C ASP A 148 -4.97 11.02 3.69
N PRO A 149 -6.31 10.92 3.81
CA PRO A 149 -7.22 11.61 2.91
C PRO A 149 -7.08 13.13 2.97
N ASP A 150 -6.70 13.70 4.12
CA ASP A 150 -6.64 15.15 4.32
C ASP A 150 -5.52 15.77 3.47
N THR A 151 -4.40 15.05 3.34
CA THR A 151 -3.25 15.46 2.53
C THR A 151 -3.40 15.05 1.06
N TRP A 152 -3.94 13.86 0.77
CA TRP A 152 -3.79 13.22 -0.55
C TRP A 152 -5.07 12.99 -1.35
N SER A 153 -6.26 13.40 -0.88
CA SER A 153 -7.54 13.12 -1.58
C SER A 153 -7.56 13.54 -3.05
N ASP A 154 -6.89 14.66 -3.37
CA ASP A 154 -6.87 15.26 -4.72
C ASP A 154 -6.19 14.36 -5.76
N LEU A 155 -5.36 13.41 -5.34
CA LEU A 155 -4.68 12.47 -6.24
C LEU A 155 -5.63 11.51 -6.95
N THR A 156 -6.84 11.34 -6.39
CA THR A 156 -7.83 10.38 -6.88
C THR A 156 -8.90 11.04 -7.75
N GLU A 157 -8.84 12.37 -7.88
CA GLU A 157 -9.68 13.10 -8.80
C GLU A 157 -9.19 12.90 -10.25
N PRO A 158 -10.09 12.82 -11.24
CA PRO A 158 -9.68 12.84 -12.63
C PRO A 158 -8.90 14.12 -12.91
N VAL A 159 -7.69 13.98 -13.47
CA VAL A 159 -6.92 15.13 -13.94
C VAL A 159 -7.75 15.80 -15.04
N SER A 160 -8.38 16.92 -14.72
CA SER A 160 -9.10 17.72 -15.71
C SER A 160 -8.07 18.22 -16.72
N ALA A 161 -8.30 17.89 -17.99
CA ALA A 161 -7.42 18.20 -19.12
C ALA A 161 -7.27 19.70 -19.35
#